data_AF-A0A536Y4Z7-F1
#
_entry.id   AF-A0A536Y4Z7-F1
#
_cell.length_a   1.000
_cell.length_b   1.000
_cell.length_c   1.000
_cell.angle_alpha   90.00
_cell.angle_beta   90.00
_cell.angle_gamma   90.00
#
_symmetry.space_group_name_H-M   'P 1'
#
loop_
_entity.id
_entity.type
_entity.pdbx_description
1 polymer ?
#
loop_
_entity_poly.entity_id
_entity_poly.type
_entity_poly.pdbx_seq_one_letter_code
_entity_poly.pdbx_strand_id
1 'polypeptide(L)'
;ELVGRPCGVKIASTFADGVAEGDCLIDFTRPEGTLAHLEQCLKKGVRMVIGTSGFSAEQEGRIAAAAGKIAIVKAPNMSAGVNVAFRLVETAALALGDAYDVEILEAHHRHKVDAPSG
;
A
#
# COMPACT_ATOMS: atom_id res chain seq x y z
N GLU A 1 9.28 -8.95 -22.78
CA GLU A 1 8.26 -9.48 -21.85
C GLU A 1 8.86 -10.56 -20.96
N LEU A 2 8.78 -10.40 -19.63
CA LEU A 2 9.31 -11.35 -18.63
C LEU A 2 8.22 -12.31 -18.09
N VAL A 3 7.05 -12.35 -18.73
CA VAL A 3 5.93 -13.17 -18.28
C VAL A 3 6.23 -14.64 -18.55
N GLY A 4 6.04 -15.51 -17.53
CA GLY A 4 6.11 -16.96 -17.67
C GLY A 4 7.51 -17.59 -17.69
N ARG A 5 8.58 -16.82 -17.45
CA ARG A 5 9.95 -17.38 -17.36
C ARG A 5 10.27 -17.85 -15.93
N PRO A 6 10.90 -19.04 -15.75
CA PRO A 6 11.36 -19.47 -14.43
C PRO A 6 12.38 -18.48 -13.86
N CYS A 7 12.14 -18.01 -12.63
CA CYS A 7 13.04 -17.08 -11.92
C CYS A 7 13.88 -17.76 -10.82
N GLY A 8 13.71 -19.07 -10.60
CA GLY A 8 14.42 -19.82 -9.55
C GLY A 8 13.93 -19.55 -8.12
N VAL A 9 12.95 -18.66 -7.93
CA VAL A 9 12.35 -18.36 -6.63
C VAL A 9 11.21 -19.33 -6.36
N LYS A 10 11.31 -20.09 -5.26
CA LYS A 10 10.24 -20.99 -4.81
C LYS A 10 9.17 -20.20 -4.07
N ILE A 11 7.91 -20.54 -4.28
CA ILE A 11 6.81 -20.00 -3.48
C ILE A 11 6.93 -20.56 -2.06
N ALA A 12 6.85 -19.67 -1.07
CA ALA A 12 6.88 -20.00 0.34
C ALA A 12 5.55 -19.63 1.01
N SER A 13 5.21 -20.32 2.10
CA SER A 13 4.01 -20.07 2.90
C SER A 13 4.31 -19.40 4.25
N THR A 14 5.59 -19.18 4.58
CA THR A 14 6.01 -18.52 5.82
C THR A 14 6.89 -17.31 5.50
N PHE A 15 6.84 -16.30 6.37
CA PHE A 15 7.71 -15.14 6.27
C PHE A 15 9.20 -15.53 6.36
N ALA A 16 9.51 -16.52 7.21
CA ALA A 16 10.89 -16.99 7.40
C ALA A 16 11.47 -17.59 6.11
N ASP A 17 10.68 -18.37 5.38
CA ASP A 17 11.16 -19.04 4.17
C ASP A 17 11.08 -18.13 2.94
N GLY A 18 10.18 -17.12 2.94
CA GLY A 18 9.93 -16.27 1.77
C GLY A 18 10.60 -14.90 1.78
N VAL A 19 10.91 -14.34 2.96
CA VAL A 19 11.31 -12.92 3.10
C VAL A 19 12.58 -12.75 3.94
N ALA A 20 13.08 -13.80 4.61
CA ALA A 20 14.25 -13.67 5.50
C ALA A 20 15.51 -13.13 4.84
N GLU A 21 15.69 -13.35 3.53
CA GLU A 21 16.84 -12.89 2.76
C GLU A 21 16.56 -11.60 1.96
N GLY A 22 15.33 -11.08 2.01
CA GLY A 22 14.93 -9.89 1.25
C GLY A 22 15.17 -8.60 2.02
N ASP A 23 15.60 -7.54 1.33
CA ASP A 23 15.78 -6.20 1.92
C ASP A 23 14.45 -5.45 2.11
N CYS A 24 13.43 -5.79 1.31
CA CYS A 24 12.14 -5.11 1.29
C CYS A 24 11.00 -6.07 0.97
N LEU A 25 9.92 -5.99 1.73
CA LEU A 25 8.65 -6.67 1.46
C LEU A 25 7.69 -5.75 0.72
N ILE A 26 7.06 -6.23 -0.35
CA ILE A 26 5.95 -5.57 -1.04
C ILE A 26 4.66 -6.28 -0.65
N ASP A 27 3.73 -5.57 -0.01
CA ASP A 27 2.55 -6.15 0.61
C ASP A 27 1.24 -5.51 0.09
N PHE A 28 0.46 -6.33 -0.60
CA PHE A 28 -0.90 -6.05 -1.08
C PHE A 28 -1.80 -7.21 -0.70
N THR A 29 -2.18 -7.28 0.57
CA THR A 29 -2.94 -8.40 1.12
C THR A 29 -4.19 -7.91 1.86
N ARG A 30 -4.22 -8.05 3.18
CA ARG A 30 -5.32 -7.66 4.07
C ARG A 30 -4.73 -7.03 5.33
N PRO A 31 -5.45 -6.13 6.03
CA PRO A 31 -4.94 -5.43 7.19
C PRO A 31 -4.29 -6.34 8.23
N GLU A 32 -4.93 -7.46 8.56
CA GLU A 32 -4.45 -8.46 9.52
C GLU A 32 -3.16 -9.14 9.07
N GLY A 33 -3.04 -9.44 7.77
CA GLY A 33 -1.84 -10.03 7.18
C GLY A 33 -0.67 -9.05 7.20
N THR A 34 -0.91 -7.80 6.81
CA THR A 34 0.11 -6.75 6.83
C THR A 34 0.63 -6.46 8.22
N LEU A 35 -0.21 -6.49 9.26
CA LEU A 35 0.27 -6.29 10.64
C LEU A 35 1.14 -7.47 11.12
N ALA A 36 0.81 -8.71 10.73
CA ALA A 36 1.66 -9.86 11.03
C ALA A 36 3.02 -9.75 10.32
N HIS A 37 3.03 -9.32 9.05
CA HIS A 37 4.28 -9.03 8.32
C HIS A 37 5.08 -7.90 8.96
N LEU A 38 4.41 -6.81 9.38
CA LEU A 38 5.03 -5.65 10.03
C LEU A 38 5.84 -6.06 11.26
N GLU A 39 5.29 -6.94 12.11
CA GLU A 39 5.98 -7.44 13.29
C GLU A 39 7.24 -8.24 12.95
N GLN A 40 7.22 -9.02 11.87
CA GLN A 40 8.38 -9.79 11.41
C GLN A 40 9.43 -8.90 10.76
N CYS A 41 9.00 -7.94 9.93
CA CYS A 41 9.86 -6.93 9.31
C CYS A 41 10.59 -6.11 10.37
N LEU A 42 9.89 -5.69 11.43
CA LEU A 42 10.49 -4.97 12.57
C LEU A 42 11.58 -5.79 13.28
N LYS A 43 11.34 -7.09 13.51
CA LYS A 43 12.31 -7.98 14.18
C LYS A 43 13.57 -8.20 13.35
N LYS A 44 13.44 -8.25 12.01
CA LYS A 44 14.54 -8.53 11.09
C LYS A 44 15.18 -7.30 10.45
N GLY A 45 14.62 -6.11 10.66
CA GLY A 45 15.08 -4.88 10.00
C GLY A 45 14.76 -4.81 8.50
N VAL A 46 13.75 -5.56 8.04
CA VAL A 46 13.31 -5.59 6.64
C VAL A 46 12.40 -4.40 6.36
N ARG A 47 12.60 -3.71 5.24
CA ARG A 47 11.81 -2.54 4.82
C ARG A 47 10.46 -2.98 4.25
N MET A 48 9.50 -2.06 4.14
CA MET A 48 8.17 -2.39 3.60
C MET A 48 7.64 -1.38 2.58
N VAL A 49 6.94 -1.89 1.57
CA VAL A 49 6.02 -1.15 0.70
C VAL A 49 4.62 -1.72 0.93
N ILE A 50 3.71 -0.90 1.45
CA ILE A 50 2.35 -1.31 1.84
C ILE A 50 1.35 -0.67 0.88
N GLY A 51 0.71 -1.49 0.05
CA GLY A 51 -0.42 -1.13 -0.79
C GLY A 51 -1.76 -1.68 -0.29
N THR A 52 -1.77 -2.45 0.79
CA THR A 52 -3.00 -2.85 1.50
C THR A 52 -3.76 -1.60 1.97
N SER A 53 -5.09 -1.58 1.78
CA SER A 53 -5.99 -0.52 2.25
C SER A 53 -6.90 -1.02 3.40
N GLY A 54 -7.74 -0.13 3.95
CA GLY A 54 -8.78 -0.53 4.91
C GLY A 54 -8.32 -0.72 6.36
N PHE A 55 -7.22 -0.07 6.76
CA PHE A 55 -6.75 -0.08 8.15
C PHE A 55 -7.64 0.78 9.06
N SER A 56 -7.81 0.35 10.32
CA SER A 56 -8.37 1.21 11.36
C SER A 56 -7.36 2.26 11.82
N ALA A 57 -7.83 3.32 12.49
CA ALA A 57 -6.95 4.35 13.04
C ALA A 57 -5.89 3.78 14.01
N GLU A 58 -6.24 2.76 14.80
CA GLU A 58 -5.30 2.07 15.67
C GLU A 58 -4.20 1.34 14.87
N GLN A 59 -4.60 0.66 13.79
CA GLN A 59 -3.68 -0.07 12.92
C GLN A 59 -2.75 0.88 12.16
N GLU A 60 -3.27 2.02 11.68
CA GLU A 60 -2.46 3.10 11.09
C GLU A 60 -1.44 3.63 12.11
N GLY A 61 -1.84 3.82 13.37
CA GLY A 61 -0.93 4.20 14.46
C GLY A 61 0.22 3.21 14.66
N ARG A 62 -0.06 1.90 14.57
CA ARG A 62 0.97 0.85 14.63
C ARG A 62 1.95 0.92 13.46
N ILE A 63 1.45 1.15 12.24
CA ILE A 63 2.28 1.32 11.04
C ILE A 63 3.16 2.57 11.17
N ALA A 64 2.59 3.69 11.62
CA ALA A 64 3.33 4.93 11.83
C ALA A 64 4.44 4.78 12.89
N ALA A 65 4.15 4.08 14.00
CA ALA A 65 5.17 3.78 15.01
C ALA A 65 6.30 2.89 14.47
N ALA A 66 5.97 1.93 13.60
CA ALA A 66 6.95 1.07 12.94
C ALA A 66 7.83 1.83 11.93
N ALA A 67 7.27 2.83 11.24
CA ALA A 67 7.99 3.69 10.29
C ALA A 67 9.11 4.51 10.95
N GLY A 68 9.08 4.69 12.28
CA GLY A 68 10.17 5.27 13.06
C GLY A 68 11.38 4.33 13.26
N LYS A 69 11.26 3.05 12.90
CA LYS A 69 12.29 2.01 13.12
C LYS A 69 12.78 1.35 11.83
N ILE A 70 11.88 1.18 10.86
CA ILE A 70 12.19 0.62 9.53
C ILE A 70 11.61 1.55 8.45
N ALA A 71 12.22 1.56 7.27
CA ALA A 71 11.68 2.33 6.15
C ALA A 71 10.36 1.71 5.66
N ILE A 72 9.30 2.52 5.60
CA ILE A 72 7.97 2.12 5.13
C ILE A 72 7.47 3.13 4.10
N VAL A 73 7.12 2.65 2.91
CA VAL A 73 6.30 3.41 1.95
C VAL A 73 4.89 2.86 2.02
N LYS A 74 3.91 3.71 2.32
CA LYS A 74 2.50 3.35 2.30
C LYS A 74 1.74 4.34 1.43
N ALA A 75 0.97 3.82 0.48
CA ALA A 75 0.11 4.64 -0.36
C ALA A 75 -1.19 3.88 -0.68
N PRO A 76 -2.34 4.58 -0.75
CA PRO A 76 -3.60 3.97 -1.18
C PRO A 76 -3.55 3.53 -2.65
N ASN A 77 -2.68 4.16 -3.44
CA ASN A 77 -2.45 3.82 -4.84
C ASN A 77 -0.96 3.98 -5.21
N MET A 78 -0.35 2.93 -5.78
CA MET A 78 1.06 2.94 -6.20
C MET A 78 1.27 3.45 -7.64
N SER A 79 0.21 3.80 -8.37
CA SER A 79 0.32 4.37 -9.71
C SER A 79 0.92 5.78 -9.65
N ALA A 80 2.00 6.01 -10.40
CA ALA A 80 2.58 7.33 -10.56
C ALA A 80 1.56 8.34 -11.12
N GLY A 81 0.71 7.91 -12.07
CA GLY A 81 -0.30 8.78 -12.66
C GLY A 81 -1.37 9.22 -11.66
N VAL A 82 -1.80 8.33 -10.76
CA VAL A 82 -2.79 8.67 -9.72
C VAL A 82 -2.18 9.64 -8.70
N ASN A 83 -0.93 9.42 -8.30
CA ASN A 83 -0.23 10.33 -7.39
C ASN A 83 -0.02 11.73 -8.00
N VAL A 84 0.22 11.82 -9.32
CA VAL A 84 0.23 13.10 -10.05
C VAL A 84 -1.17 13.73 -10.05
N ALA A 85 -2.22 12.95 -10.32
CA ALA A 85 -3.59 13.43 -10.30
C ALA A 85 -4.00 14.03 -8.95
N PHE A 86 -3.57 13.44 -7.82
CA PHE A 86 -3.79 14.03 -6.49
C PHE A 86 -3.25 15.45 -6.37
N ARG A 87 -2.04 15.72 -6.87
CA ARG A 87 -1.45 17.07 -6.86
C ARG A 87 -2.17 18.05 -7.77
N LEU A 88 -2.65 17.59 -8.92
CA LEU A 88 -3.43 18.42 -9.83
C LEU A 88 -4.78 18.80 -9.23
N VAL A 89 -5.46 17.83 -8.60
CA VAL A 89 -6.74 18.08 -7.91
C VAL A 89 -6.57 19.04 -6.74
N GLU A 90 -5.52 18.88 -5.91
CA GLU A 90 -5.20 19.82 -4.84
C GLU A 90 -4.99 21.25 -5.37
N THR A 91 -4.23 21.39 -6.46
CA THR A 91 -3.97 22.70 -7.10
C THR A 91 -5.26 23.32 -7.64
N ALA A 92 -6.10 22.53 -8.31
CA ALA A 92 -7.39 23.00 -8.84
C ALA A 92 -8.34 23.41 -7.70
N ALA A 93 -8.44 22.62 -6.63
CA ALA A 93 -9.28 22.93 -5.47
C ALA A 93 -8.88 24.26 -4.81
N LEU A 94 -7.57 24.51 -4.63
CA LEU A 94 -7.08 25.77 -4.07
C LEU A 94 -7.35 26.97 -4.98
N ALA A 95 -7.30 26.80 -6.30
CA ALA A 95 -7.50 27.87 -7.26
C ALA A 95 -8.99 28.22 -7.49
N LEU A 96 -9.86 27.19 -7.50
CA LEU A 96 -11.28 27.34 -7.80
C LEU A 96 -12.11 27.61 -6.53
N GLY A 97 -11.69 27.11 -5.38
CA GLY A 97 -12.38 27.27 -4.09
C GLY A 97 -13.82 26.76 -4.12
N ASP A 98 -14.67 27.33 -3.26
CA ASP A 98 -16.07 26.93 -3.10
C ASP A 98 -17.01 27.47 -4.19
N ALA A 99 -16.46 28.09 -5.25
CA ALA A 99 -17.24 28.58 -6.37
C ALA A 99 -17.69 27.46 -7.32
N TYR A 100 -17.18 26.24 -7.14
CA TYR A 100 -17.45 25.08 -7.96
C TYR A 100 -17.84 23.89 -7.08
N ASP A 101 -18.85 23.13 -7.52
CA ASP A 101 -19.20 21.87 -6.90
C ASP A 101 -18.16 20.79 -7.25
N VAL A 102 -17.80 19.97 -6.26
CA VAL A 102 -16.80 18.89 -6.42
C VAL A 102 -17.50 17.54 -6.38
N GLU A 103 -17.38 16.78 -7.47
CA GLU A 103 -17.94 15.43 -7.61
C GLU A 103 -16.82 14.44 -7.93
N ILE A 104 -16.81 13.29 -7.24
CA ILE A 104 -15.84 12.21 -7.45
C ILE A 104 -16.59 10.98 -7.97
N LEU A 105 -16.25 10.54 -9.18
CA LEU A 105 -16.79 9.33 -9.80
C LEU A 105 -15.69 8.30 -10.01
N GLU A 106 -15.98 7.06 -9.67
CA GLU A 106 -15.04 5.94 -9.79
C GLU A 106 -15.77 4.66 -10.23
N ALA A 107 -15.05 3.77 -10.93
CA ALA A 107 -15.61 2.54 -11.46
C ALA A 107 -14.60 1.41 -11.38
N HIS A 108 -15.01 0.28 -10.81
CA HIS A 108 -14.18 -0.91 -10.60
C HIS A 108 -14.88 -2.19 -11.05
N HIS A 109 -14.11 -3.27 -11.17
CA HIS A 109 -14.65 -4.59 -11.50
C HIS A 109 -15.57 -5.13 -10.38
N ARG A 110 -16.49 -6.04 -10.74
CA ARG A 110 -17.54 -6.59 -9.84
C ARG A 110 -17.07 -7.32 -8.57
N HIS A 111 -15.76 -7.55 -8.43
CA HIS A 111 -15.16 -8.32 -7.33
C HIS A 111 -14.40 -7.43 -6.34
N LYS A 112 -14.41 -6.10 -6.53
CA LYS A 112 -13.82 -5.18 -5.56
C LYS A 112 -14.64 -5.22 -4.28
N VAL A 113 -13.95 -5.32 -3.15
CA VAL A 113 -14.57 -5.57 -1.83
C VAL A 113 -14.91 -4.26 -1.12
N ASP A 114 -14.18 -3.19 -1.41
CA ASP A 114 -14.24 -1.88 -0.76
C ASP A 114 -14.82 -0.79 -1.69
N ALA A 115 -15.66 0.10 -1.14
CA ALA A 115 -16.23 1.27 -1.82
C ALA A 115 -16.48 2.43 -0.81
N PRO A 116 -16.21 3.71 -1.19
CA PRO A 116 -15.47 4.12 -2.38
C PRO A 116 -14.05 3.55 -2.36
N SER A 117 -13.40 3.47 -3.52
CA SER A 117 -12.00 3.04 -3.58
C SER A 117 -11.12 3.89 -2.68
N GLY A 118 -10.15 3.25 -2.02
CA GLY A 118 -9.17 3.91 -1.16
C GLY A 118 -8.30 4.96 -1.85
#